data_AF-F9XLZ5-F1
#
_entry.id   AF-F9XLZ5-F1
#
_cell.length_a   1.000
_cell.length_b   1.000
_cell.length_c   1.000
_cell.angle_alpha   90.00
_cell.angle_beta   90.00
_cell.angle_gamma   90.00
#
_symmetry.space_group_name_H-M   'P 1'
#
loop_
_entity.id
_entity.type
_entity.pdbx_description
1 polymer ?
#
loop_
_entity_poly.entity_id
_entity_poly.type
_entity_poly.pdbx_seq_one_letter_code
_entity_poly.pdbx_strand_id
1 'polypeptide(L)'
;QVDEAFRGQSRVPDLLYCTAGGNHAENGFFADIPTTALQSCMSNNYFSSAFAAKSVLGIWTEDDKRCSNVVGLVRRERKIVFISSAAAFACLPGSAAYSPAKCAQRSLADTLRIELLRECCPQSQYSMHCAFPADFVSPGFIEEQKTKTLLTKQMQGLDKPLAELMTSFPSSEKVATLVIAAVDRGDFIICEDSLSASALFTAMSGPSPKRGLGIADGLLSIIVNWIAWPYLRRKWQGMTKRSGNQTPLRSPPSWKARLSWKLIGSLHRQSTEVRA
;
A
#
# COMPACT_ATOMS: atom_id res chain seq x y z
N GLN A 1 -17.71 11.25 -10.82
CA GLN A 1 -17.89 9.99 -10.06
C GLN A 1 -17.44 10.12 -8.60
N VAL A 2 -16.13 10.16 -8.25
CA VAL A 2 -15.71 10.25 -6.82
C VAL A 2 -16.20 11.54 -6.16
N ASP A 3 -16.02 12.70 -6.81
CA ASP A 3 -16.51 13.99 -6.32
C ASP A 3 -18.02 14.01 -6.10
N GLU A 4 -18.77 13.44 -7.02
CA GLU A 4 -20.24 13.33 -6.92
C GLU A 4 -20.64 12.44 -5.73
N ALA A 5 -19.93 11.33 -5.51
CA ALA A 5 -20.20 10.42 -4.40
C ALA A 5 -19.97 11.09 -3.03
N PHE A 6 -18.93 11.92 -2.89
CA PHE A 6 -18.68 12.67 -1.65
C PHE A 6 -19.60 13.89 -1.50
N ARG A 7 -19.86 14.65 -2.57
CA ARG A 7 -20.78 15.80 -2.52
C ARG A 7 -22.24 15.39 -2.32
N GLY A 8 -22.60 14.16 -2.68
CA GLY A 8 -23.93 13.60 -2.42
C GLY A 8 -24.18 13.16 -0.96
N GLN A 9 -23.17 13.19 -0.08
CA GLN A 9 -23.35 12.87 1.34
C GLN A 9 -24.14 13.99 2.05
N SER A 10 -24.93 13.62 3.07
CA SER A 10 -25.73 14.59 3.82
C SER A 10 -24.91 15.63 4.60
N ARG A 11 -23.64 15.30 4.89
CA ARG A 11 -22.68 16.17 5.56
C ARG A 11 -21.30 16.01 4.95
N VAL A 12 -20.47 17.04 5.07
CA VAL A 12 -19.05 16.94 4.77
C VAL A 12 -18.41 16.00 5.81
N PRO A 13 -17.72 14.92 5.39
CA PRO A 13 -17.08 13.99 6.32
C PRO A 13 -15.84 14.64 6.93
N ASP A 14 -15.46 14.30 8.16
CA ASP A 14 -14.22 14.77 8.78
C ASP A 14 -13.07 13.75 8.64
N LEU A 15 -13.39 12.47 8.39
CA LEU A 15 -12.41 11.40 8.25
C LEU A 15 -12.63 10.64 6.94
N LEU A 16 -11.53 10.31 6.26
CA LEU A 16 -11.51 9.43 5.09
C LEU A 16 -10.60 8.23 5.38
N TYR A 17 -11.16 7.02 5.39
CA TYR A 17 -10.41 5.77 5.44
C TYR A 17 -10.37 5.11 4.06
N CYS A 18 -9.20 5.07 3.44
CA CYS A 18 -8.97 4.38 2.17
C CYS A 18 -8.56 2.92 2.45
N THR A 19 -9.55 2.05 2.59
CA THR A 19 -9.37 0.61 2.94
C THR A 19 -9.43 -0.33 1.74
N ALA A 20 -10.05 0.10 0.64
CA ALA A 20 -10.21 -0.72 -0.55
C ALA A 20 -8.85 -1.05 -1.17
N GLY A 21 -8.64 -2.34 -1.46
CA GLY A 21 -7.39 -2.83 -2.04
C GLY A 21 -7.23 -4.34 -1.86
N GLY A 22 -6.16 -4.86 -2.44
CA GLY A 22 -5.84 -6.29 -2.46
C GLY A 22 -5.10 -6.68 -3.75
N ASN A 23 -4.72 -7.95 -3.82
CA ASN A 23 -3.91 -8.53 -4.91
C ASN A 23 -4.31 -9.98 -5.25
N HIS A 24 -5.46 -10.46 -4.80
CA HIS A 24 -5.84 -11.85 -5.02
C HIS A 24 -5.91 -12.22 -6.51
N ALA A 25 -6.19 -11.26 -7.41
CA ALA A 25 -6.24 -11.49 -8.86
C ALA A 25 -4.91 -11.18 -9.57
N GLU A 26 -3.99 -10.47 -8.92
CA GLU A 26 -2.77 -9.90 -9.52
C GLU A 26 -1.47 -10.55 -9.01
N ASN A 27 -1.58 -11.64 -8.27
CA ASN A 27 -0.44 -12.44 -7.83
C ASN A 27 0.21 -13.23 -8.98
N GLY A 28 1.53 -13.28 -8.98
CA GLY A 28 2.30 -14.04 -9.95
C GLY A 28 3.68 -13.44 -10.20
N PHE A 29 4.56 -14.21 -10.81
CA PHE A 29 5.85 -13.67 -11.23
C PHE A 29 5.64 -12.62 -12.32
N PHE A 30 6.48 -11.59 -12.33
CA PHE A 30 6.32 -10.44 -13.22
C PHE A 30 6.25 -10.83 -14.70
N ALA A 31 6.96 -11.88 -15.10
CA ALA A 31 6.98 -12.36 -16.47
C ALA A 31 5.80 -13.29 -16.82
N ASP A 32 4.94 -13.64 -15.87
CA ASP A 32 3.77 -14.52 -16.05
C ASP A 32 2.44 -13.80 -15.93
N ILE A 33 2.41 -12.69 -15.19
CA ILE A 33 1.19 -11.88 -15.06
C ILE A 33 0.92 -11.07 -16.33
N PRO A 34 -0.35 -10.90 -16.73
CA PRO A 34 -0.69 -10.02 -17.85
C PRO A 34 -0.48 -8.55 -17.47
N THR A 35 -0.28 -7.69 -18.46
CA THR A 35 -0.14 -6.23 -18.25
C THR A 35 -1.38 -5.61 -17.61
N THR A 36 -2.57 -6.19 -17.83
CA THR A 36 -3.82 -5.79 -17.19
C THR A 36 -3.78 -5.97 -15.67
N ALA A 37 -3.05 -6.96 -15.15
CA ALA A 37 -2.85 -7.13 -13.71
C ALA A 37 -2.07 -5.95 -13.11
N LEU A 38 -1.06 -5.43 -13.82
CA LEU A 38 -0.31 -4.24 -13.38
C LEU A 38 -1.23 -3.01 -13.27
N GLN A 39 -2.07 -2.80 -14.29
CA GLN A 39 -3.03 -1.69 -14.33
C GLN A 39 -4.12 -1.83 -13.25
N SER A 40 -4.75 -3.01 -13.16
CA SER A 40 -5.77 -3.32 -12.15
C SER A 40 -5.23 -3.11 -10.74
N CYS A 41 -4.03 -3.60 -10.44
CA CYS A 41 -3.45 -3.47 -9.11
C CYS A 41 -3.20 -2.00 -8.73
N MET A 42 -2.71 -1.18 -9.66
CA MET A 42 -2.55 0.27 -9.45
C MET A 42 -3.91 0.96 -9.26
N SER A 43 -4.91 0.62 -10.07
CA SER A 43 -6.28 1.15 -9.95
C SER A 43 -6.91 0.83 -8.60
N ASN A 44 -6.83 -0.43 -8.17
CA ASN A 44 -7.49 -0.92 -6.96
C ASN A 44 -6.81 -0.47 -5.66
N ASN A 45 -5.51 -0.21 -5.68
CA ASN A 45 -4.75 0.10 -4.47
C ASN A 45 -4.28 1.56 -4.38
N TYR A 46 -3.74 2.10 -5.47
CA TYR A 46 -3.20 3.46 -5.48
C TYR A 46 -4.23 4.48 -5.92
N PHE A 47 -4.79 4.34 -7.13
CA PHE A 47 -5.72 5.34 -7.68
C PHE A 47 -7.02 5.42 -6.89
N SER A 48 -7.53 4.30 -6.38
CA SER A 48 -8.66 4.26 -5.45
C SER A 48 -8.44 5.18 -4.24
N SER A 49 -7.25 5.14 -3.63
CA SER A 49 -6.88 5.99 -2.50
C SER A 49 -6.59 7.43 -2.92
N ALA A 50 -5.83 7.62 -4.00
CA ALA A 50 -5.38 8.94 -4.46
C ALA A 50 -6.54 9.80 -4.96
N PHE A 51 -7.48 9.22 -5.71
CA PHE A 51 -8.64 9.95 -6.20
C PHE A 51 -9.60 10.32 -5.06
N ALA A 52 -9.80 9.41 -4.10
CA ALA A 52 -10.58 9.71 -2.90
C ALA A 52 -9.95 10.84 -2.07
N ALA A 53 -8.64 10.77 -1.79
CA ALA A 53 -7.92 11.79 -1.05
C ALA A 53 -7.96 13.16 -1.75
N LYS A 54 -7.71 13.20 -3.07
CA LYS A 54 -7.78 14.43 -3.86
C LYS A 54 -9.17 15.07 -3.81
N SER A 55 -10.20 14.25 -3.97
CA SER A 55 -11.59 14.69 -3.96
C SER A 55 -11.99 15.28 -2.61
N VAL A 56 -11.76 14.54 -1.51
CA VAL A 56 -12.14 15.00 -0.16
C VAL A 56 -11.38 16.26 0.23
N LEU A 57 -10.09 16.37 -0.12
CA LEU A 57 -9.28 17.54 0.17
C LEU A 57 -9.81 18.79 -0.55
N GLY A 58 -10.27 18.65 -1.80
CA GLY A 58 -10.93 19.73 -2.53
C GLY A 58 -12.21 20.20 -1.83
N ILE A 59 -13.06 19.25 -1.42
CA ILE A 59 -14.31 19.55 -0.69
C ILE A 59 -14.03 20.24 0.65
N TRP A 60 -13.04 19.75 1.39
CA TRP A 60 -12.59 20.32 2.66
C TRP A 60 -12.11 21.76 2.51
N THR A 61 -11.18 22.00 1.60
CA THR A 61 -10.62 23.36 1.40
C THR A 61 -11.68 24.35 0.90
N GLU A 62 -12.68 23.90 0.13
CA GLU A 62 -13.86 24.70 -0.21
C GLU A 62 -14.75 25.01 1.00
N ASP A 63 -15.00 24.02 1.86
CA ASP A 63 -15.79 24.18 3.07
C ASP A 63 -15.14 25.17 4.05
N ASP A 64 -13.83 25.12 4.23
CA ASP A 64 -13.09 26.05 5.09
C ASP A 64 -13.21 27.49 4.60
N LYS A 65 -13.13 27.71 3.28
CA LYS A 65 -13.33 29.04 2.68
C LYS A 65 -14.73 29.58 2.96
N ARG A 66 -15.76 28.73 2.90
CA ARG A 66 -17.15 29.13 3.21
C ARG A 66 -17.34 29.47 4.69
N CYS A 67 -16.63 28.78 5.60
CA CYS A 67 -16.71 29.01 7.04
C CYS A 67 -15.70 30.03 7.58
N SER A 68 -14.96 30.73 6.70
CA SER A 68 -13.86 31.64 7.07
C SER A 68 -14.26 32.78 8.01
N ASN A 69 -15.52 33.26 7.94
CA ASN A 69 -16.03 34.37 8.76
C ASN A 69 -16.73 33.91 10.05
N VAL A 70 -16.78 32.60 10.33
CA VAL A 70 -17.48 32.08 11.52
C VAL A 70 -16.50 31.97 12.68
N VAL A 71 -16.68 32.83 13.69
CA VAL A 71 -15.86 32.86 14.91
C VAL A 71 -16.48 31.95 15.98
N GLY A 72 -15.64 31.19 16.70
CA GLY A 72 -16.07 30.36 17.84
C GLY A 72 -16.44 28.91 17.51
N LEU A 73 -16.14 28.43 16.29
CA LEU A 73 -16.27 27.01 15.96
C LEU A 73 -15.15 26.20 16.62
N VAL A 74 -15.51 25.01 17.13
CA VAL A 74 -14.53 23.97 17.47
C VAL A 74 -13.77 23.62 16.20
N ARG A 75 -12.43 23.64 16.27
CA ARG A 75 -11.56 23.30 15.15
C ARG A 75 -11.86 21.87 14.69
N ARG A 76 -12.13 21.70 13.39
CA ARG A 76 -12.43 20.39 12.79
C ARG A 76 -11.16 19.58 12.61
N GLU A 77 -11.21 18.31 12.95
CA GLU A 77 -10.11 17.36 12.74
C GLU A 77 -10.32 16.61 11.43
N ARG A 78 -9.58 17.00 10.40
CA ARG A 78 -9.66 16.43 9.05
C ARG A 78 -8.56 15.41 8.82
N LYS A 79 -8.94 14.13 8.80
CA LYS A 79 -7.97 13.02 8.78
C LYS A 79 -8.09 12.18 7.52
N ILE A 80 -7.00 12.04 6.77
CA ILE A 80 -6.89 11.06 5.68
C ILE A 80 -6.10 9.86 6.21
N VAL A 81 -6.67 8.67 6.10
CA VAL A 81 -6.07 7.41 6.55
C VAL A 81 -5.92 6.46 5.36
N PHE A 82 -4.69 6.13 5.02
CA PHE A 82 -4.38 5.11 4.00
C PHE A 82 -4.11 3.77 4.66
N ILE A 83 -4.82 2.73 4.22
CA ILE A 83 -4.46 1.35 4.54
C ILE A 83 -3.57 0.80 3.41
N SER A 84 -2.27 0.92 3.62
CA SER A 84 -1.26 0.37 2.72
C SER A 84 -1.02 -1.12 3.04
N SER A 85 0.22 -1.55 3.20
CA SER A 85 0.61 -2.91 3.60
C SER A 85 2.09 -2.94 3.96
N ALA A 86 2.50 -3.89 4.82
CA ALA A 86 3.91 -4.22 5.02
C ALA A 86 4.63 -4.59 3.69
N ALA A 87 3.89 -4.99 2.65
CA ALA A 87 4.41 -5.18 1.29
C ALA A 87 5.00 -3.91 0.65
N ALA A 88 4.71 -2.71 1.19
CA ALA A 88 5.37 -1.45 0.83
C ALA A 88 6.83 -1.37 1.32
N PHE A 89 7.22 -2.26 2.23
CA PHE A 89 8.58 -2.35 2.79
C PHE A 89 9.31 -3.64 2.37
N ALA A 90 8.61 -4.62 1.82
CA ALA A 90 9.19 -5.90 1.44
C ALA A 90 8.73 -6.30 0.03
N CYS A 91 9.62 -6.10 -0.94
CA CYS A 91 9.38 -6.48 -2.33
C CYS A 91 9.67 -7.97 -2.53
N LEU A 92 8.65 -8.81 -2.48
CA LEU A 92 8.78 -10.26 -2.66
C LEU A 92 8.48 -10.69 -4.11
N PRO A 93 9.18 -11.71 -4.64
CA PRO A 93 8.78 -12.37 -5.88
C PRO A 93 7.32 -12.85 -5.80
N GLY A 94 6.57 -12.69 -6.88
CA GLY A 94 5.15 -13.02 -6.92
C GLY A 94 4.20 -11.86 -6.59
N SER A 95 4.74 -10.74 -6.08
CA SER A 95 3.95 -9.56 -5.68
C SER A 95 4.29 -8.31 -6.50
N ALA A 96 4.86 -8.49 -7.70
CA ALA A 96 5.39 -7.38 -8.50
C ALA A 96 4.33 -6.38 -9.00
N ALA A 97 3.05 -6.78 -9.08
CA ALA A 97 1.95 -5.83 -9.32
C ALA A 97 1.57 -5.05 -8.05
N TYR A 98 1.62 -5.70 -6.89
CA TYR A 98 1.07 -5.19 -5.64
C TYR A 98 2.04 -4.32 -4.84
N SER A 99 3.27 -4.77 -4.62
CA SER A 99 4.27 -4.02 -3.85
C SER A 99 4.49 -2.61 -4.42
N PRO A 100 4.64 -2.41 -5.75
CA PRO A 100 4.77 -1.05 -6.29
C PRO A 100 3.56 -0.15 -6.03
N ALA A 101 2.33 -0.68 -6.10
CA ALA A 101 1.13 0.11 -5.82
C ALA A 101 1.08 0.55 -4.34
N LYS A 102 1.46 -0.33 -3.42
CA LYS A 102 1.55 -0.02 -1.97
C LYS A 102 2.73 0.91 -1.65
N CYS A 103 3.85 0.81 -2.36
CA CYS A 103 4.95 1.78 -2.30
C CYS A 103 4.54 3.16 -2.81
N ALA A 104 3.78 3.24 -3.92
CA ALA A 104 3.26 4.50 -4.45
C ALA A 104 2.27 5.15 -3.46
N GLN A 105 1.38 4.35 -2.87
CA GLN A 105 0.46 4.81 -1.82
C GLN A 105 1.21 5.35 -0.60
N ARG A 106 2.29 4.67 -0.17
CA ARG A 106 3.18 5.17 0.88
C ARG A 106 3.81 6.52 0.50
N SER A 107 4.39 6.61 -0.68
CA SER A 107 5.03 7.84 -1.16
C SER A 107 4.04 9.01 -1.14
N LEU A 108 2.80 8.78 -1.58
CA LEU A 108 1.75 9.79 -1.53
C LEU A 108 1.42 10.19 -0.09
N ALA A 109 1.35 9.25 0.86
CA ALA A 109 1.14 9.56 2.27
C ALA A 109 2.29 10.41 2.86
N ASP A 110 3.55 10.07 2.56
CA ASP A 110 4.71 10.84 3.00
C ASP A 110 4.66 12.29 2.46
N THR A 111 4.27 12.47 1.20
CA THR A 111 4.06 13.80 0.59
C THR A 111 2.91 14.55 1.26
N LEU A 112 1.72 13.94 1.34
CA LEU A 112 0.51 14.57 1.87
C LEU A 112 0.67 14.96 3.34
N ARG A 113 1.43 14.20 4.13
CA ARG A 113 1.70 14.55 5.53
C ARG A 113 2.29 15.96 5.68
N ILE A 114 3.14 16.38 4.75
CA ILE A 114 3.75 17.71 4.76
C ILE A 114 2.86 18.70 4.02
N GLU A 115 2.31 18.31 2.87
CA GLU A 115 1.47 19.18 2.04
C GLU A 115 0.21 19.65 2.79
N LEU A 116 -0.45 18.76 3.54
CA LEU A 116 -1.65 19.08 4.31
C LEU A 116 -1.42 20.15 5.39
N LEU A 117 -0.17 20.35 5.86
CA LEU A 117 0.14 21.43 6.80
C LEU A 117 -0.13 22.81 6.20
N ARG A 118 -0.09 22.95 4.87
CA ARG A 118 -0.43 24.21 4.18
C ARG A 118 -1.91 24.53 4.24
N GLU A 119 -2.75 23.51 4.36
CA GLU A 119 -4.21 23.65 4.37
C GLU A 119 -4.75 23.87 5.80
N CYS A 120 -3.93 23.62 6.82
CA CYS A 120 -4.27 23.92 8.21
C CYS A 120 -4.63 25.40 8.40
N CYS A 121 -5.81 25.65 8.97
CA CYS A 121 -6.35 26.97 9.22
C CYS A 121 -7.01 27.02 10.63
N PRO A 122 -7.48 28.20 11.10
CA PRO A 122 -8.19 28.29 12.37
C PRO A 122 -9.43 27.37 12.46
N GLN A 123 -10.08 27.10 11.33
CA GLN A 123 -11.29 26.28 11.25
C GLN A 123 -10.98 24.78 11.24
N SER A 124 -9.86 24.37 10.66
CA SER A 124 -9.56 22.95 10.39
C SER A 124 -8.09 22.60 10.62
N GLN A 125 -7.88 21.44 11.23
CA GLN A 125 -6.59 20.78 11.37
C GLN A 125 -6.55 19.58 10.42
N TYR A 126 -5.56 19.53 9.53
CA TYR A 126 -5.42 18.43 8.59
C TYR A 126 -4.31 17.50 9.02
N SER A 127 -4.54 16.19 8.88
CA SER A 127 -3.56 15.16 9.20
C SER A 127 -3.63 13.98 8.24
N MET A 128 -2.46 13.37 8.02
CA MET A 128 -2.29 12.16 7.24
C MET A 128 -1.89 11.02 8.18
N HIS A 129 -2.44 9.83 7.96
CA HIS A 129 -2.08 8.60 8.64
C HIS A 129 -1.93 7.47 7.63
N CYS A 130 -0.94 6.60 7.81
CA CYS A 130 -0.70 5.50 6.91
C CYS A 130 -0.41 4.22 7.71
N ALA A 131 -1.31 3.25 7.58
CA ALA A 131 -1.17 1.94 8.18
C ALA A 131 -0.51 0.96 7.22
N PHE A 132 0.38 0.12 7.77
CA PHE A 132 1.14 -0.89 7.03
C PHE A 132 0.93 -2.27 7.64
N PRO A 133 -0.30 -2.78 7.64
CA PRO A 133 -0.59 -4.07 8.24
C PRO A 133 0.23 -5.18 7.57
N ALA A 134 0.68 -6.14 8.38
CA ALA A 134 1.18 -7.43 7.94
C ALA A 134 0.02 -8.35 7.53
N ASP A 135 0.28 -9.64 7.34
CA ASP A 135 -0.78 -10.61 7.08
C ASP A 135 -1.78 -10.68 8.24
N PHE A 136 -3.07 -10.61 7.94
CA PHE A 136 -4.17 -10.76 8.90
C PHE A 136 -5.34 -11.50 8.26
N VAL A 137 -6.14 -12.17 9.08
CA VAL A 137 -7.26 -13.00 8.61
C VAL A 137 -8.40 -12.09 8.12
N SER A 138 -8.69 -12.19 6.83
CA SER A 138 -9.78 -11.49 6.15
C SER A 138 -10.28 -12.33 4.97
N PRO A 139 -11.46 -12.02 4.40
CA PRO A 139 -11.91 -12.66 3.17
C PRO A 139 -10.89 -12.51 2.03
N GLY A 140 -10.27 -11.32 1.91
CA GLY A 140 -9.22 -11.05 0.94
C GLY A 140 -7.98 -11.93 1.13
N PHE A 141 -7.55 -12.14 2.38
CA PHE A 141 -6.43 -13.04 2.69
C PHE A 141 -6.70 -14.48 2.24
N ILE A 142 -7.93 -14.98 2.48
CA ILE A 142 -8.32 -16.35 2.09
C ILE A 142 -8.26 -16.51 0.56
N GLU A 143 -8.79 -15.54 -0.20
CA GLU A 143 -8.73 -15.56 -1.66
C GLU A 143 -7.29 -15.41 -2.18
N GLU A 144 -6.49 -14.55 -1.56
CA GLU A 144 -5.08 -14.35 -1.90
C GLU A 144 -4.28 -15.66 -1.76
N GLN A 145 -4.55 -16.47 -0.74
CA GLN A 145 -3.88 -17.75 -0.57
C GLN A 145 -4.13 -18.72 -1.74
N LYS A 146 -5.20 -18.58 -2.52
CA LYS A 146 -5.47 -19.46 -3.67
C LYS A 146 -4.57 -19.16 -4.86
N THR A 147 -4.13 -17.91 -5.02
CA THR A 147 -3.39 -17.45 -6.21
C THR A 147 -1.92 -17.12 -5.92
N LYS A 148 -1.58 -16.88 -4.65
CA LYS A 148 -0.21 -16.57 -4.22
C LYS A 148 0.75 -17.69 -4.58
N THR A 149 1.88 -17.34 -5.20
CA THR A 149 2.89 -18.32 -5.61
C THR A 149 3.47 -19.05 -4.40
N LEU A 150 3.85 -20.31 -4.56
CA LEU A 150 4.45 -21.10 -3.49
C LEU A 150 5.71 -20.41 -2.92
N LEU A 151 6.55 -19.83 -3.78
CA LEU A 151 7.76 -19.13 -3.35
C LEU A 151 7.41 -17.93 -2.44
N THR A 152 6.39 -17.16 -2.79
CA THR A 152 5.91 -16.05 -1.96
C THR A 152 5.39 -16.54 -0.61
N LYS A 153 4.58 -17.62 -0.61
CA LYS A 153 4.08 -18.23 0.63
C LYS A 153 5.21 -18.68 1.55
N GLN A 154 6.23 -19.34 1.00
CA GLN A 154 7.39 -19.78 1.78
C GLN A 154 8.20 -18.61 2.36
N MET A 155 8.36 -17.52 1.61
CA MET A 155 9.04 -16.31 2.09
C MET A 155 8.28 -15.63 3.23
N GLN A 156 6.95 -15.62 3.16
CA GLN A 156 6.08 -15.02 4.17
C GLN A 156 5.79 -15.97 5.35
N GLY A 157 6.14 -17.25 5.24
CA GLY A 157 5.77 -18.26 6.25
C GLY A 157 4.31 -18.70 6.19
N LEU A 158 3.66 -18.54 5.02
CA LEU A 158 2.25 -18.86 4.75
C LEU A 158 2.05 -20.23 4.08
N ASP A 159 3.12 -21.01 3.90
CA ASP A 159 3.07 -22.36 3.32
C ASP A 159 2.59 -23.39 4.36
N LYS A 160 1.36 -23.20 4.85
CA LYS A 160 0.73 -23.97 5.92
C LYS A 160 -0.77 -24.15 5.66
N PRO A 161 -1.44 -25.11 6.30
CA PRO A 161 -2.90 -25.27 6.19
C PRO A 161 -3.65 -24.00 6.61
N LEU A 162 -4.72 -23.67 5.90
CA LEU A 162 -5.50 -22.44 6.16
C LEU A 162 -5.99 -22.35 7.61
N ALA A 163 -6.39 -23.48 8.22
CA ALA A 163 -6.81 -23.54 9.61
C ALA A 163 -5.71 -23.07 10.59
N GLU A 164 -4.45 -23.45 10.34
CA GLU A 164 -3.32 -23.00 11.16
C GLU A 164 -3.08 -21.49 10.97
N LEU A 165 -3.14 -21.00 9.72
CA LEU A 165 -3.01 -19.57 9.42
C LEU A 165 -4.10 -18.74 10.12
N MET A 166 -5.34 -19.21 10.11
CA MET A 166 -6.45 -18.51 10.76
C MET A 166 -6.28 -18.35 12.28
N THR A 167 -5.52 -19.24 12.92
CA THR A 167 -5.20 -19.14 14.36
C THR A 167 -3.92 -18.37 14.64
N SER A 168 -2.99 -18.32 13.67
CA SER A 168 -1.66 -17.72 13.85
C SER A 168 -1.64 -16.21 13.60
N PHE A 169 -2.58 -15.69 12.81
CA PHE A 169 -2.65 -14.29 12.42
C PHE A 169 -3.82 -13.55 13.08
N PRO A 170 -3.70 -12.24 13.35
CA PRO A 170 -4.78 -11.46 13.95
C PRO A 170 -6.00 -11.39 13.03
N SER A 171 -7.18 -11.15 13.59
CA SER A 171 -8.41 -10.87 12.82
C SER A 171 -8.37 -9.46 12.22
N SER A 172 -9.12 -9.24 11.15
CA SER A 172 -9.32 -7.90 10.56
C SER A 172 -9.90 -6.90 11.56
N GLU A 173 -10.77 -7.34 12.46
CA GLU A 173 -11.33 -6.49 13.52
C GLU A 173 -10.23 -6.00 14.48
N LYS A 174 -9.37 -6.90 14.95
CA LYS A 174 -8.25 -6.53 15.83
C LYS A 174 -7.31 -5.53 15.16
N VAL A 175 -6.99 -5.75 13.88
CA VAL A 175 -6.15 -4.83 13.11
C VAL A 175 -6.84 -3.47 12.95
N ALA A 176 -8.13 -3.45 12.63
CA ALA A 176 -8.90 -2.21 12.51
C ALA A 176 -8.93 -1.42 13.83
N THR A 177 -9.14 -2.07 14.97
CA THR A 177 -9.10 -1.44 16.30
C THR A 177 -7.75 -0.80 16.58
N LEU A 178 -6.64 -1.50 16.27
CA LEU A 178 -5.29 -0.95 16.45
C LEU A 178 -5.05 0.28 15.56
N VAL A 179 -5.51 0.23 14.30
CA VAL A 179 -5.38 1.36 13.38
C VAL A 179 -6.17 2.57 13.86
N ILE A 180 -7.43 2.37 14.26
CA ILE A 180 -8.28 3.46 14.78
C ILE A 180 -7.63 4.08 16.03
N ALA A 181 -7.18 3.27 16.98
CA ALA A 181 -6.51 3.75 18.18
C ALA A 181 -5.24 4.57 17.88
N ALA A 182 -4.46 4.17 16.86
CA ALA A 182 -3.28 4.92 16.44
C ALA A 182 -3.62 6.24 15.73
N VAL A 183 -4.67 6.26 14.90
CA VAL A 183 -5.20 7.48 14.27
C VAL A 183 -5.72 8.47 15.33
N ASP A 184 -6.34 7.97 16.39
CA ASP A 184 -6.82 8.79 17.51
C ASP A 184 -5.67 9.42 18.30
N ARG A 185 -4.53 8.71 18.43
CA ARG A 185 -3.30 9.27 19.01
C ARG A 185 -2.56 10.26 18.12
N GLY A 186 -2.90 10.32 16.84
CA GLY A 186 -2.23 11.20 15.87
C GLY A 186 -1.04 10.54 15.15
N ASP A 187 -0.89 9.21 15.21
CA ASP A 187 0.27 8.51 14.67
C ASP A 187 0.27 8.51 13.13
N PHE A 188 1.36 8.97 12.51
CA PHE A 188 1.49 8.94 11.05
C PHE A 188 1.79 7.54 10.51
N ILE A 189 2.78 6.84 11.07
CA ILE A 189 3.15 5.48 10.65
C ILE A 189 2.56 4.47 11.63
N ILE A 190 1.66 3.62 11.13
CA ILE A 190 0.94 2.64 11.96
C ILE A 190 1.37 1.23 11.53
N CYS A 191 2.13 0.54 12.39
CA CYS A 191 2.64 -0.83 12.16
C CYS A 191 2.52 -1.72 13.42
N GLU A 192 1.61 -1.38 14.34
CA GLU A 192 1.49 -2.02 15.67
C GLU A 192 0.85 -3.41 15.63
N ASP A 193 0.24 -3.78 14.51
CA ASP A 193 -0.35 -5.09 14.31
C ASP A 193 0.70 -6.20 14.23
N SER A 194 1.96 -5.87 13.88
CA SER A 194 3.03 -6.85 13.74
C SER A 194 4.44 -6.32 14.00
N LEU A 195 5.22 -7.10 14.74
CA LEU A 195 6.66 -6.87 14.92
C LEU A 195 7.42 -6.93 13.58
N SER A 196 6.98 -7.76 12.64
CA SER A 196 7.62 -7.85 11.32
C SER A 196 7.40 -6.58 10.51
N ALA A 197 6.17 -6.04 10.46
CA ALA A 197 5.88 -4.77 9.79
C ALA A 197 6.66 -3.61 10.43
N SER A 198 6.73 -3.59 11.76
CA SER A 198 7.55 -2.64 12.53
C SER A 198 9.03 -2.72 12.15
N ALA A 199 9.61 -3.92 12.14
CA ALA A 199 11.02 -4.12 11.78
C ALA A 199 11.31 -3.69 10.34
N LEU A 200 10.43 -4.07 9.40
CA LEU A 200 10.54 -3.69 7.98
C LEU A 200 10.49 -2.16 7.80
N PHE A 201 9.59 -1.48 8.50
CA PHE A 201 9.54 -0.01 8.48
C PHE A 201 10.86 0.61 8.93
N THR A 202 11.46 0.13 10.02
CA THR A 202 12.73 0.70 10.53
C THR A 202 13.90 0.57 9.55
N ALA A 203 13.88 -0.45 8.69
CA ALA A 203 14.88 -0.59 7.63
C ALA A 203 14.64 0.36 6.45
N MET A 204 13.38 0.74 6.22
CA MET A 204 12.96 1.56 5.09
C MET A 204 12.36 2.90 5.53
N SER A 205 12.76 3.44 6.68
CA SER A 205 12.14 4.66 7.22
C SER A 205 12.34 5.84 6.29
N GLY A 206 13.52 5.98 5.68
CA GLY A 206 13.83 7.09 4.78
C GLY A 206 13.53 8.44 5.46
N PRO A 207 12.80 9.36 4.78
CA PRO A 207 12.39 10.64 5.36
C PRO A 207 11.11 10.55 6.21
N SER A 208 10.45 9.39 6.29
CA SER A 208 9.27 9.21 7.14
C SER A 208 9.67 9.43 8.62
N PRO A 209 8.85 10.12 9.42
CA PRO A 209 9.15 10.30 10.83
C PRO A 209 9.18 8.94 11.53
N LYS A 210 10.13 8.78 12.44
CA LYS A 210 10.17 7.62 13.33
C LYS A 210 8.99 7.67 14.30
N ARG A 211 8.58 6.51 14.80
CA ARG A 211 7.46 6.39 15.72
C ARG A 211 7.86 6.84 17.13
N GLY A 212 6.98 7.58 17.80
CA GLY A 212 7.26 8.18 19.11
C GLY A 212 8.53 9.04 19.11
N LEU A 213 9.41 8.85 20.09
CA LEU A 213 10.71 9.53 20.17
C LEU A 213 11.76 8.97 19.19
N GLY A 214 11.47 7.90 18.46
CA GLY A 214 12.35 7.32 17.45
C GLY A 214 13.59 6.59 17.97
N ILE A 215 13.76 6.45 19.29
CA ILE A 215 14.87 5.70 19.90
C ILE A 215 14.75 4.20 19.58
N ALA A 216 13.59 3.60 19.85
CA ALA A 216 13.33 2.19 19.56
C ALA A 216 13.49 1.87 18.07
N ASP A 217 12.95 2.73 17.20
CA ASP A 217 13.10 2.59 15.75
C ASP A 217 14.55 2.73 15.31
N GLY A 218 15.33 3.62 15.92
CA GLY A 218 16.76 3.78 15.63
C GLY A 218 17.58 2.54 15.99
N LEU A 219 17.38 1.99 17.18
CA LEU A 219 18.08 0.77 17.62
C LEU A 219 17.68 -0.44 16.80
N LEU A 220 16.38 -0.62 16.54
CA LEU A 220 15.88 -1.72 15.73
C LEU A 220 16.39 -1.60 14.29
N SER A 221 16.47 -0.39 13.72
CA SER A 221 17.02 -0.17 12.39
C SER A 221 18.46 -0.68 12.25
N ILE A 222 19.31 -0.51 13.28
CA ILE A 222 20.68 -1.03 13.26
C ILE A 222 20.66 -2.56 13.18
N ILE A 223 19.88 -3.21 14.04
CA ILE A 223 19.77 -4.68 14.06
C ILE A 223 19.22 -5.20 12.74
N VAL A 224 18.14 -4.60 12.23
CA VAL A 224 17.47 -5.05 11.02
C VAL A 224 18.39 -4.86 9.81
N ASN A 225 19.02 -3.69 9.65
CA ASN A 225 19.86 -3.41 8.48
C ASN A 225 21.18 -4.18 8.48
N TRP A 226 21.82 -4.39 9.62
CA TRP A 226 23.13 -5.04 9.68
C TRP A 226 23.07 -6.55 9.86
N ILE A 227 21.98 -7.09 10.42
CA ILE A 227 21.86 -8.52 10.73
C ILE A 227 20.73 -9.15 9.92
N ALA A 228 19.50 -8.68 10.12
CA ALA A 228 18.33 -9.36 9.55
C ALA A 228 18.31 -9.27 8.02
N TRP A 229 18.54 -8.10 7.43
CA TRP A 229 18.46 -7.91 5.99
C TRP A 229 19.51 -8.67 5.19
N PRO A 230 20.81 -8.64 5.56
CA PRO A 230 21.83 -9.44 4.89
C PRO A 230 21.51 -10.93 4.93
N TYR A 231 21.01 -11.45 6.05
CA TYR A 231 20.58 -12.84 6.18
C TYR A 231 19.37 -13.15 5.29
N LEU A 232 18.29 -12.38 5.42
CA LEU A 232 17.05 -12.57 4.66
C LEU A 232 17.30 -12.44 3.16
N ARG A 233 18.09 -11.46 2.71
CA ARG A 233 18.47 -11.29 1.30
C ARG A 233 19.15 -12.54 0.76
N ARG A 234 20.15 -13.08 1.47
CA ARG A 234 20.86 -14.30 1.03
C ARG A 234 19.90 -15.50 0.99
N LYS A 235 19.09 -15.68 2.03
CA LYS A 235 18.09 -16.76 2.12
C LYS A 235 17.09 -16.67 0.96
N TRP A 236 16.51 -15.49 0.73
CA TRP A 236 15.51 -15.24 -0.30
C TRP A 236 16.08 -15.42 -1.70
N GLN A 237 17.28 -14.90 -2.00
CA GLN A 237 17.96 -15.16 -3.27
C GLN A 237 18.20 -16.66 -3.49
N GLY A 238 18.61 -17.40 -2.47
CA GLY A 238 18.79 -18.85 -2.54
C GLY A 238 17.49 -19.60 -2.81
N MET A 239 16.37 -19.19 -2.19
CA MET A 239 15.05 -19.77 -2.47
C MET A 239 14.59 -19.47 -3.90
N THR A 240 14.75 -18.23 -4.39
CA THR A 240 14.37 -17.87 -5.76
C THR A 240 15.16 -18.65 -6.81
N LYS A 241 16.48 -18.83 -6.62
CA LYS A 241 17.31 -19.65 -7.52
C LYS A 241 16.85 -21.11 -7.56
N ARG A 242 16.55 -21.70 -6.40
CA ARG A 242 16.06 -23.09 -6.30
C ARG A 242 14.70 -23.27 -6.98
N SER A 243 13.78 -22.32 -6.77
CA SER A 243 12.47 -22.30 -7.45
C SER A 243 12.63 -22.20 -8.97
N GLY A 244 13.56 -21.36 -9.45
CA GLY A 244 13.89 -21.27 -10.87
C GLY A 244 14.41 -22.57 -11.47
N ASN A 245 15.31 -23.28 -10.77
CA ASN A 245 15.89 -24.55 -11.24
C ASN A 245 14.86 -25.69 -11.32
N GLN A 246 13.78 -25.62 -10.53
CA GLN A 246 12.69 -26.59 -10.55
C GLN A 246 11.65 -26.29 -11.63
N THR A 247 11.69 -25.11 -12.24
CA THR A 247 10.74 -24.69 -13.26
C THR A 247 11.29 -25.05 -14.65
N PRO A 248 10.51 -25.77 -15.49
CA PRO A 248 10.92 -26.04 -16.87
C PRO A 248 11.25 -24.75 -17.63
N LEU A 249 12.21 -24.83 -18.56
CA LEU A 249 12.54 -23.69 -19.42
C LEU A 249 11.30 -23.22 -20.16
N ARG A 250 11.08 -21.90 -20.18
CA ARG A 250 9.97 -21.30 -20.93
C ARG A 250 10.15 -21.59 -22.40
N SER A 251 9.13 -22.20 -23.01
CA SER A 251 9.03 -22.27 -24.46
C SER A 251 9.02 -20.85 -25.04
N PRO A 252 9.74 -20.58 -26.15
CA PRO A 252 9.77 -19.25 -26.74
C PRO A 252 8.35 -18.76 -27.05
N PRO A 253 8.06 -17.45 -26.90
CA PRO A 253 6.74 -16.91 -27.18
C PRO A 253 6.33 -17.26 -28.61
N SER A 254 5.08 -17.70 -28.77
CA SER A 254 4.52 -18.06 -30.08
C SER A 254 4.69 -16.88 -31.06
N TRP A 255 4.81 -17.19 -32.35
CA TRP A 255 4.99 -16.17 -33.39
C TRP A 255 3.88 -15.10 -33.36
N LYS A 256 2.65 -15.48 -32.96
CA LYS A 256 1.51 -14.57 -32.79
C LYS A 256 1.74 -13.55 -31.67
N ALA A 257 2.28 -13.99 -30.52
CA ALA A 257 2.59 -13.11 -29.40
C ALA A 257 3.71 -12.10 -29.78
N ARG A 258 4.73 -12.54 -30.54
CA ARG A 258 5.77 -11.65 -31.07
C ARG A 258 5.23 -10.56 -32.00
N LEU A 259 4.22 -10.89 -32.83
CA LEU A 259 3.56 -9.93 -33.71
C LEU A 259 2.78 -8.88 -32.90
N SER A 260 2.05 -9.31 -31.86
CA SER A 260 1.29 -8.41 -30.98
C SER A 260 2.19 -7.38 -30.28
N TRP A 261 3.35 -7.80 -29.78
CA TRP A 261 4.31 -6.88 -29.15
C TRP A 261 4.90 -5.88 -30.14
N LYS A 262 5.17 -6.29 -31.40
CA LYS A 262 5.60 -5.37 -32.46
C LYS A 262 4.52 -4.35 -32.83
N LEU A 263 3.26 -4.78 -32.89
CA LEU A 263 2.11 -3.90 -33.14
C LEU A 263 1.90 -2.90 -32.00
N ILE A 264 1.94 -3.35 -30.74
CA ILE A 264 1.85 -2.47 -29.56
C ILE A 264 3.01 -1.47 -29.53
N GLY A 265 4.23 -1.91 -29.82
CA GLY A 265 5.40 -1.03 -29.92
C GLY A 265 5.30 0.00 -31.06
N SER A 266 4.69 -0.38 -32.19
CA SER A 266 4.42 0.52 -33.32
C SER A 266 3.36 1.57 -33.00
N LEU A 267 2.28 1.18 -32.33
CA LEU A 267 1.20 2.07 -31.90
C LEU A 267 1.69 3.09 -30.87
N HIS A 268 2.58 2.67 -29.95
CA HIS A 268 3.18 3.58 -28.99
C HIS A 268 4.09 4.61 -29.67
N ARG A 269 4.85 4.19 -30.69
CA ARG A 269 5.75 5.06 -31.45
C ARG A 269 4.99 6.08 -32.33
N GLN A 270 3.86 5.68 -32.91
CA GLN A 270 2.97 6.61 -33.63
C GLN A 270 2.31 7.63 -32.69
N SER A 271 1.96 7.25 -31.45
CA SER A 271 1.36 8.18 -30.48
C SER A 271 2.32 9.29 -30.01
N THR A 272 3.64 9.03 -30.05
CA THR A 272 4.68 10.01 -29.71
C THR A 272 5.02 10.95 -30.87
N GLU A 273 4.87 10.52 -32.13
CA GLU A 273 5.11 11.37 -33.30
C GLU A 273 3.95 12.35 -33.59
N VAL A 274 2.72 12.05 -33.17
CA VAL A 274 1.56 12.96 -33.30
C VAL A 274 1.54 14.06 -32.21
N ARG A 275 2.48 14.04 -31.26
CA ARG A 275 2.61 15.02 -30.16
C ARG A 275 3.88 15.87 -30.22
N ALA A 276 4.67 15.77 -31.29
CA ALA A 276 5.78 16.68 -31.60
C ALA A 276 5.35 17.68 -32.67
#